data_AF-D1ME22-F1
#
_entry.id   AF-D1ME22-F1
#
_cell.length_a   1.000
_cell.length_b   1.000
_cell.length_c   1.000
_cell.angle_alpha   90.00
_cell.angle_beta   90.00
_cell.angle_gamma   90.00
#
_symmetry.space_group_name_H-M   'P 1'
#
loop_
_entity.id
_entity.type
_entity.pdbx_description
1 polymer ?
#
loop_
_entity_poly.entity_id
_entity_poly.type
_entity_poly.pdbx_seq_one_letter_code
_entity_poly.pdbx_strand_id
1 'polypeptide(L)'
;MGDLSVGHSRRWCGRFAAVLCLCAAFCKPDELPMDPLPNLPPTRSLQCFEDEQVYSCCEGAYRLNPSGIIAVPVGAVDYYCGGACVVETEDVLNCVASALDGFAFYNGASVEDVRYALRRGCSHTARRGDFNDLEPHLGDYPDIYGDDDEHSFGSKVVAAPLRLLAFLGGAGLFFLGP
;
A
#
# COMPACT_ATOMS: atom_id res chain seq x y z
N MET A 1 -20.53 7.99 44.90
CA MET A 1 -21.95 8.10 44.52
C MET A 1 -22.15 9.33 43.68
N GLY A 2 -22.88 9.24 42.57
CA GLY A 2 -23.64 10.37 42.03
C GLY A 2 -23.11 10.98 40.74
N ASP A 3 -23.65 10.47 39.63
CA ASP A 3 -23.73 11.05 38.29
C ASP A 3 -24.10 12.54 38.23
N LEU A 4 -23.74 13.22 37.13
CA LEU A 4 -24.69 13.60 36.05
C LEU A 4 -24.11 14.58 35.00
N SER A 5 -24.42 14.25 33.75
CA SER A 5 -24.76 15.14 32.61
C SER A 5 -23.66 15.89 31.85
N VAL A 6 -23.39 15.52 30.58
CA VAL A 6 -24.05 16.00 29.31
C VAL A 6 -23.49 17.36 28.90
N GLY A 7 -23.00 17.61 27.68
CA GLY A 7 -23.00 16.84 26.44
C GLY A 7 -22.22 17.59 25.34
N HIS A 8 -22.67 17.41 24.10
CA HIS A 8 -22.25 18.04 22.85
C HIS A 8 -21.18 17.36 21.98
N SER A 9 -21.57 17.19 20.71
CA SER A 9 -20.75 16.95 19.52
C SER A 9 -20.23 15.51 19.29
N ARG A 10 -21.14 14.59 18.92
CA ARG A 10 -20.75 13.21 18.56
C ARG A 10 -21.46 12.63 17.32
N ARG A 11 -21.91 13.48 16.39
CA ARG A 11 -22.78 13.03 15.28
C ARG A 11 -22.21 13.08 13.86
N TRP A 12 -20.98 13.55 13.62
CA TRP A 12 -20.45 13.74 12.25
C TRP A 12 -19.21 12.90 11.84
N CYS A 13 -18.60 12.10 12.73
CA CYS A 13 -17.48 11.22 12.33
C CYS A 13 -17.91 9.83 11.82
N GLY A 14 -19.21 9.51 11.82
CA GLY A 14 -19.69 8.13 11.63
C GLY A 14 -19.94 7.67 10.20
N ARG A 15 -19.79 8.53 9.17
CA ARG A 15 -20.12 8.16 7.77
C ARG A 15 -18.95 8.10 6.80
N PHE A 16 -17.83 8.78 7.10
CA PHE A 16 -16.59 8.67 6.29
C PHE A 16 -15.72 7.50 6.72
N ALA A 17 -15.81 7.06 7.99
CA ALA A 17 -15.06 5.92 8.50
C ALA A 17 -15.47 4.57 7.88
N ALA A 18 -16.66 4.47 7.28
CA ALA A 18 -17.16 3.20 6.74
C ALA A 18 -16.58 2.85 5.35
N VAL A 19 -16.11 3.83 4.58
CA VAL A 19 -15.58 3.60 3.21
C VAL A 19 -14.08 3.26 3.23
N LEU A 20 -13.32 3.82 4.17
CA LEU A 20 -11.90 3.50 4.40
C LEU A 20 -11.67 2.12 5.06
N CYS A 21 -12.71 1.53 5.66
CA CYS A 21 -12.60 0.28 6.42
C CYS A 21 -12.71 -0.99 5.55
N LEU A 22 -13.03 -0.86 4.25
CA LEU A 22 -13.20 -2.01 3.35
C LEU A 22 -11.86 -2.61 2.90
N CYS A 23 -10.79 -1.82 2.82
CA CYS A 23 -9.47 -2.30 2.39
C CYS A 23 -8.77 -3.10 3.51
N ALA A 24 -9.06 -2.81 4.78
CA ALA A 24 -8.47 -3.48 5.93
C ALA A 24 -9.07 -4.87 6.24
N ALA A 25 -10.20 -5.24 5.62
CA ALA A 25 -10.92 -6.47 5.95
C ALA A 25 -10.37 -7.75 5.28
N PHE A 26 -9.35 -7.64 4.43
CA PHE A 26 -8.84 -8.78 3.64
C PHE A 26 -7.43 -9.25 4.00
N CYS A 27 -6.74 -8.60 4.95
CA CYS A 27 -5.42 -9.07 5.38
C CYS A 27 -5.58 -10.27 6.31
N LYS A 28 -5.34 -11.48 5.79
CA LYS A 28 -5.06 -12.66 6.61
C LYS A 28 -3.55 -12.76 6.75
N PRO A 29 -3.00 -12.75 7.97
CA PRO A 29 -1.59 -13.08 8.16
C PRO A 29 -1.43 -14.58 7.92
N ASP A 30 -0.67 -14.95 6.90
CA ASP A 30 -0.26 -16.33 6.70
C ASP A 30 1.01 -16.59 7.51
N GLU A 31 0.91 -17.48 8.50
CA GLU A 31 2.08 -18.10 9.17
C GLU A 31 2.75 -19.06 8.18
N LEU A 32 3.69 -18.56 7.38
CA LEU A 32 4.70 -19.41 6.76
C LEU A 32 5.99 -19.29 7.56
N PRO A 33 6.53 -20.41 8.09
CA PRO A 33 7.77 -20.37 8.86
C PRO A 33 8.93 -19.99 7.94
N MET A 34 9.43 -18.76 8.09
CA MET A 34 10.76 -18.39 7.63
C MET A 34 11.75 -19.05 8.60
N ASP A 35 12.50 -20.04 8.13
CA ASP A 35 13.60 -20.63 8.91
C ASP A 35 14.70 -19.57 9.11
N PRO A 36 15.02 -19.16 10.36
CA PRO A 36 16.12 -18.26 10.61
C PRO A 36 17.44 -18.98 10.33
N LEU A 37 18.27 -18.39 9.45
CA LEU A 37 19.62 -18.89 9.19
C LEU A 37 20.42 -18.83 10.51
N PRO A 38 20.93 -19.96 11.03
CA PRO A 38 21.63 -19.94 12.29
C PRO A 38 23.00 -19.28 12.06
N ASN A 39 23.43 -18.42 12.98
CA ASN A 39 24.82 -17.98 13.21
C ASN A 39 25.27 -16.58 12.72
N LEU A 40 24.38 -15.60 12.52
CA LEU A 40 24.81 -14.19 12.41
C LEU A 40 23.87 -13.29 13.23
N PRO A 41 24.39 -12.37 14.07
CA PRO A 41 23.53 -11.38 14.71
C PRO A 41 22.83 -10.56 13.61
N PRO A 42 21.51 -10.34 13.70
CA PRO A 42 20.81 -9.58 12.68
C PRO A 42 21.44 -8.19 12.60
N THR A 43 22.05 -7.87 11.46
CA THR A 43 22.39 -6.48 11.16
C THR A 43 21.10 -5.67 11.19
N ARG A 44 21.14 -4.39 11.56
CA ARG A 44 19.94 -3.53 11.64
C ARG A 44 19.09 -3.60 10.36
N SER A 45 19.71 -3.82 9.21
CA SER A 45 19.04 -4.02 7.93
C SER A 45 18.23 -5.32 7.84
N LEU A 46 18.66 -6.41 8.48
CA LEU A 46 17.94 -7.69 8.47
C LEU A 46 16.65 -7.63 9.31
N GLN A 47 16.63 -6.77 10.33
CA GLN A 47 15.43 -6.54 11.15
C GLN A 47 14.27 -5.98 10.31
N CYS A 48 14.54 -5.27 9.22
CA CYS A 48 13.52 -4.74 8.32
C CYS A 48 12.66 -5.83 7.63
N PHE A 49 13.19 -7.05 7.49
CA PHE A 49 12.45 -8.16 6.87
C PHE A 49 11.57 -8.91 7.87
N GLU A 50 11.94 -8.86 9.16
CA GLU A 50 11.24 -9.52 10.26
C GLU A 50 10.21 -8.60 10.93
N ASP A 51 10.23 -7.30 10.63
CA ASP A 51 9.30 -6.34 11.22
C ASP A 51 7.89 -6.52 10.63
N GLU A 52 7.02 -7.14 11.42
CA GLU A 52 5.59 -7.33 11.13
C GLU A 52 4.85 -5.99 10.93
N GLN A 53 5.42 -4.86 11.36
CA GLN A 53 4.84 -3.54 11.09
C GLN A 53 5.02 -3.11 9.64
N VAL A 54 6.03 -3.64 8.94
CA VAL A 54 6.27 -3.31 7.53
C VAL A 54 5.47 -4.26 6.64
N TYR A 55 5.54 -5.57 6.90
CA TYR A 55 4.71 -6.55 6.19
C TYR A 55 3.47 -6.96 6.97
N SER A 56 2.44 -6.12 6.90
CA SER A 56 1.17 -6.33 7.62
C SER A 56 0.15 -7.16 6.83
N CYS A 57 0.18 -7.06 5.50
CA CYS A 57 -0.87 -7.55 4.61
C CYS A 57 -0.35 -8.42 3.46
N CYS A 58 0.94 -8.34 3.14
CA CYS A 58 1.51 -9.19 2.11
C CYS A 58 1.72 -10.63 2.59
N GLU A 59 1.26 -11.59 1.80
CA GLU A 59 1.49 -13.02 2.04
C GLU A 59 2.99 -13.33 2.07
N GLY A 60 3.42 -14.08 3.09
CA GLY A 60 4.83 -14.39 3.35
C GLY A 60 5.59 -14.95 2.14
N ALA A 61 4.91 -15.70 1.28
CA ALA A 61 5.48 -16.33 0.09
C ALA A 61 5.95 -15.33 -0.98
N TYR A 62 5.36 -14.13 -1.04
CA TYR A 62 5.68 -13.11 -2.05
C TYR A 62 6.61 -12.01 -1.53
N ARG A 63 6.91 -12.01 -0.23
CA ARG A 63 7.75 -10.99 0.41
C ARG A 63 9.17 -11.07 -0.15
N LEU A 64 9.78 -9.89 -0.29
CA LEU A 64 11.21 -9.81 -0.52
C LEU A 64 11.95 -10.43 0.67
N ASN A 65 12.92 -11.28 0.38
CA ASN A 65 13.77 -11.93 1.37
C ASN A 65 15.22 -11.41 1.31
N PRO A 66 16.05 -11.69 2.34
CA PRO A 66 17.47 -11.31 2.33
C PRO A 66 18.29 -11.89 1.17
N SER A 67 17.78 -12.91 0.48
CA SER A 67 18.41 -13.46 -0.73
C SER A 67 18.30 -12.54 -1.95
N GLY A 68 17.47 -11.50 -1.88
CA GLY A 68 17.26 -10.53 -2.97
C GLY A 68 16.30 -11.03 -4.05
N ILE A 69 15.38 -11.93 -3.69
CA ILE A 69 14.42 -12.53 -4.60
C ILE A 69 13.01 -12.09 -4.21
N ILE A 70 12.22 -11.66 -5.20
CA ILE A 70 10.79 -11.40 -5.08
C ILE A 70 10.06 -12.55 -5.79
N ALA A 71 9.58 -13.51 -5.01
CA ALA A 71 9.07 -14.79 -5.52
C ALA A 71 7.58 -14.74 -5.90
N VAL A 72 7.21 -13.79 -6.75
CA VAL A 72 5.81 -13.62 -7.20
C VAL A 72 5.54 -14.54 -8.40
N PRO A 73 4.60 -15.50 -8.30
CA PRO A 73 4.22 -16.32 -9.44
C PRO A 73 3.45 -15.50 -10.48
N VAL A 74 3.53 -15.90 -11.75
CA VAL A 74 2.89 -15.19 -12.88
C VAL A 74 1.39 -14.95 -12.66
N GLY A 75 0.70 -15.87 -11.97
CA GLY A 75 -0.72 -15.73 -11.65
C GLY A 75 -1.07 -14.77 -10.50
N ALA A 76 -0.07 -14.28 -9.75
CA ALA A 76 -0.25 -13.38 -8.61
C ALA A 76 0.30 -11.97 -8.85
N VAL A 77 0.84 -11.67 -10.04
CA VAL A 77 1.43 -10.37 -10.36
C VAL A 77 0.42 -9.23 -10.19
N ASP A 78 -0.82 -9.41 -10.66
CA ASP A 78 -1.90 -8.43 -10.48
C ASP A 78 -2.24 -8.18 -9.01
N TYR A 79 -2.29 -9.25 -8.22
CA TYR A 79 -2.56 -9.17 -6.79
C TYR A 79 -1.43 -8.45 -6.05
N TYR A 80 -0.19 -8.79 -6.36
CA TYR A 80 0.99 -8.22 -5.75
C TYR A 80 1.15 -6.73 -6.08
N CYS A 81 1.03 -6.37 -7.35
CA CYS A 81 1.23 -4.99 -7.83
C CYS A 81 0.02 -4.08 -7.62
N GLY A 82 -1.19 -4.64 -7.50
CA GLY A 82 -2.41 -3.89 -7.18
C GLY A 82 -2.77 -3.87 -5.70
N GLY A 83 -1.94 -4.46 -4.84
CA GLY A 83 -2.22 -4.66 -3.42
C GLY A 83 -1.19 -4.01 -2.50
N ALA A 84 -1.27 -4.34 -1.20
CA ALA A 84 -0.35 -3.83 -0.19
C ALA A 84 1.10 -4.31 -0.41
N CYS A 85 1.29 -5.48 -1.04
CA CYS A 85 2.60 -6.10 -1.20
C CYS A 85 3.65 -5.19 -1.87
N VAL A 86 3.30 -4.47 -2.94
CA VAL A 86 4.26 -3.58 -3.60
C VAL A 86 4.68 -2.42 -2.69
N VAL A 87 3.73 -1.84 -1.95
CA VAL A 87 3.97 -0.73 -1.01
C VAL A 87 4.82 -1.21 0.17
N GLU A 88 4.44 -2.33 0.79
CA GLU A 88 5.17 -2.92 1.92
C GLU A 88 6.59 -3.32 1.52
N THR A 89 6.79 -3.81 0.30
CA THR A 89 8.13 -4.13 -0.21
C THR A 89 8.97 -2.87 -0.42
N GLU A 90 8.39 -1.77 -0.91
CA GLU A 90 9.09 -0.48 -0.98
C GLU A 90 9.48 0.03 0.41
N ASP A 91 8.62 -0.14 1.41
CA ASP A 91 8.90 0.24 2.80
C ASP A 91 10.05 -0.58 3.40
N VAL A 92 10.14 -1.88 3.12
CA VAL A 92 11.31 -2.70 3.51
C VAL A 92 12.58 -2.18 2.86
N LEU A 93 12.55 -1.85 1.56
CA LEU A 93 13.71 -1.31 0.85
C LEU A 93 14.15 0.04 1.45
N ASN A 94 13.20 0.90 1.82
CA ASN A 94 13.47 2.16 2.53
C ASN A 94 14.11 1.92 3.91
N CYS A 95 13.57 0.96 4.68
CA CYS A 95 14.11 0.57 5.97
C CYS A 95 15.56 0.08 5.84
N VAL A 96 15.83 -0.82 4.88
CA VAL A 96 17.17 -1.38 4.64
C VAL A 96 18.17 -0.28 4.26
N ALA A 97 17.79 0.61 3.33
CA ALA A 97 18.62 1.75 2.93
C ALA A 97 18.94 2.69 4.10
N SER A 98 17.98 2.87 5.02
CA SER A 98 18.18 3.70 6.22
C SER A 98 19.06 3.03 7.28
N ALA A 99 19.08 1.70 7.32
CA ALA A 99 19.75 0.93 8.36
C ALA A 99 21.24 0.69 8.07
N LEU A 100 21.62 0.51 6.80
CA LEU A 100 23.01 0.28 6.39
C LEU A 100 23.28 0.83 4.99
N ASP A 101 24.20 1.78 4.91
CA ASP A 101 24.72 2.28 3.63
C ASP A 101 25.52 1.18 2.91
N GLY A 102 25.29 1.03 1.61
CA GLY A 102 25.92 -0.01 0.80
C GLY A 102 25.47 -1.45 1.10
N PHE A 103 24.26 -1.64 1.67
CA PHE A 103 23.69 -2.98 1.83
C PHE A 103 23.59 -3.71 0.49
N ALA A 104 24.02 -4.97 0.48
CA ALA A 104 23.86 -5.88 -0.65
C ALA A 104 23.12 -7.13 -0.19
N PHE A 105 22.17 -7.57 -1.02
CA PHE A 105 21.48 -8.85 -0.85
C PHE A 105 22.43 -10.02 -1.10
N TYR A 106 22.05 -11.24 -0.70
CA TYR A 106 22.94 -12.40 -0.88
C TYR A 106 23.22 -12.76 -2.35
N ASN A 107 22.34 -12.36 -3.28
CA ASN A 107 22.58 -12.48 -4.71
C ASN A 107 23.51 -11.38 -5.29
N GLY A 108 23.98 -10.45 -4.46
CA GLY A 108 24.83 -9.33 -4.85
C GLY A 108 24.09 -8.10 -5.35
N ALA A 109 22.76 -8.11 -5.37
CA ALA A 109 21.96 -6.94 -5.75
C ALA A 109 22.11 -5.83 -4.70
N SER A 110 22.11 -4.58 -5.15
CA SER A 110 21.94 -3.42 -4.27
C SER A 110 20.45 -3.19 -3.96
N VAL A 111 20.16 -2.33 -2.99
CA VAL A 111 18.79 -1.87 -2.71
C VAL A 111 18.14 -1.28 -3.97
N GLU A 112 18.89 -0.53 -4.76
CA GLU A 112 18.37 0.11 -5.98
C GLU A 112 18.10 -0.90 -7.10
N ASP A 113 18.90 -1.96 -7.22
CA ASP A 113 18.66 -3.02 -8.21
C ASP A 113 17.34 -3.76 -7.92
N VAL A 114 17.11 -4.11 -6.65
CA VAL A 114 15.87 -4.78 -6.22
C VAL A 114 14.67 -3.86 -6.36
N ARG A 115 14.84 -2.57 -6.02
CA ARG A 115 13.82 -1.56 -6.29
C ARG A 115 13.48 -1.57 -7.79
N TYR A 116 14.47 -1.40 -8.64
CA TYR A 116 14.27 -1.32 -10.07
C TYR A 116 13.53 -2.56 -10.61
N ALA A 117 13.90 -3.75 -10.15
CA ALA A 117 13.19 -4.99 -10.48
C ALA A 117 11.73 -5.00 -9.96
N LEU A 118 11.47 -4.47 -8.76
CA LEU A 118 10.12 -4.31 -8.20
C LEU A 118 9.22 -3.46 -9.13
N ARG A 119 9.63 -2.25 -9.50
CA ARG A 119 8.75 -1.43 -10.36
C ARG A 119 8.74 -1.87 -11.80
N ARG A 120 9.80 -2.48 -12.33
CA ARG A 120 9.72 -3.14 -13.64
C ARG A 120 8.66 -4.24 -13.61
N GLY A 121 8.72 -5.12 -12.62
CA GLY A 121 7.76 -6.20 -12.44
C GLY A 121 6.33 -5.71 -12.23
N CYS A 122 6.14 -4.53 -11.63
CA CYS A 122 4.84 -3.89 -11.47
C CYS A 122 4.46 -2.86 -12.55
N SER A 123 5.34 -2.60 -13.51
CA SER A 123 5.07 -1.65 -14.61
C SER A 123 4.02 -2.19 -15.57
N HIS A 124 3.51 -1.30 -16.43
CA HIS A 124 2.64 -1.67 -17.55
C HIS A 124 3.40 -2.11 -18.82
N THR A 125 4.69 -2.48 -18.69
CA THR A 125 5.54 -2.86 -19.82
C THR A 125 5.44 -4.35 -20.12
N ALA A 126 6.07 -4.79 -21.23
CA ALA A 126 6.22 -6.21 -21.55
C ALA A 126 7.05 -6.99 -20.50
N ARG A 127 7.76 -6.30 -19.60
CA ARG A 127 8.52 -6.90 -18.49
C ARG A 127 7.70 -7.04 -17.20
N ARG A 128 6.38 -6.83 -17.25
CA ARG A 128 5.52 -7.04 -16.09
C ARG A 128 5.60 -8.48 -15.58
N GLY A 129 5.76 -8.65 -14.28
CA GLY A 129 6.01 -9.93 -13.61
C GLY A 129 7.48 -10.37 -13.59
N ASP A 130 8.38 -9.60 -14.20
CA ASP A 130 9.82 -9.85 -14.12
C ASP A 130 10.45 -9.09 -12.95
N PHE A 131 10.62 -9.80 -11.83
CA PHE A 131 11.15 -9.24 -10.59
C PHE A 131 12.58 -9.68 -10.25
N ASN A 132 13.18 -10.60 -11.00
CA ASN A 132 14.46 -11.23 -10.64
C ASN A 132 15.56 -11.03 -11.69
N ASP A 133 15.26 -10.29 -12.76
CA ASP A 133 16.27 -9.86 -13.74
C ASP A 133 16.99 -8.59 -13.26
N LEU A 134 18.19 -8.78 -12.71
CA LEU A 134 19.11 -7.73 -12.29
C LEU A 134 19.81 -7.10 -13.50
N GLU A 135 19.03 -6.54 -14.42
CA GLU A 135 19.61 -5.77 -15.53
C GLU A 135 20.11 -4.42 -14.98
N PRO A 136 21.34 -4.00 -15.33
CA PRO A 136 21.88 -2.73 -14.87
C PRO A 136 20.92 -1.59 -15.15
N HIS A 137 20.69 -0.76 -14.13
CA HIS A 137 19.84 0.42 -14.22
C HIS A 137 20.41 1.42 -15.24
N LEU A 138 19.90 1.39 -16.47
CA LEU A 138 20.25 2.32 -17.55
C LEU A 138 19.08 3.29 -17.82
N GLY A 139 18.65 4.06 -16.82
CA GLY A 139 17.63 5.10 -16.99
C GLY A 139 16.81 5.37 -15.74
N ASP A 140 15.84 6.29 -15.83
CA ASP A 140 14.94 6.60 -14.72
C ASP A 140 14.02 5.42 -14.38
N TYR A 141 13.54 5.42 -13.14
CA TYR A 141 12.64 4.42 -12.62
C TYR A 141 11.27 4.48 -13.31
N PRO A 142 10.68 3.36 -13.79
CA PRO A 142 9.27 3.37 -14.20
C PRO A 142 8.37 3.80 -13.04
N ASP A 143 7.45 4.70 -13.35
CA ASP A 143 6.31 5.08 -12.52
C ASP A 143 5.31 3.91 -12.48
N ILE A 144 5.10 3.35 -11.28
CA ILE A 144 4.09 2.31 -11.05
C ILE A 144 2.87 2.82 -10.29
N TYR A 145 2.99 4.01 -9.70
CA TYR A 145 1.87 4.73 -9.14
C TYR A 145 1.35 5.58 -10.28
N GLY A 146 0.29 5.11 -10.93
CA GLY A 146 -0.30 5.83 -12.05
C GLY A 146 -0.55 7.28 -11.68
N ASP A 147 -0.21 8.17 -12.60
CA ASP A 147 -0.58 9.58 -12.54
C ASP A 147 -2.11 9.64 -12.39
N ASP A 148 -2.60 10.02 -11.21
CA ASP A 148 -3.92 10.64 -11.07
C ASP A 148 -3.81 12.05 -11.69
N ASP A 149 -3.50 12.11 -12.99
CA ASP A 149 -3.44 13.34 -13.75
C ASP A 149 -4.79 14.04 -13.62
N GLU A 150 -4.72 15.18 -12.96
CA GLU A 150 -5.80 16.14 -12.80
C GLU A 150 -6.54 16.31 -14.12
N HIS A 151 -7.81 15.90 -14.15
CA HIS A 151 -8.70 16.25 -15.24
C HIS A 151 -8.85 17.78 -15.25
N SER A 152 -8.07 18.39 -16.13
CA SER A 152 -8.17 19.77 -16.60
C SER A 152 -9.61 20.27 -16.53
N PHE A 153 -9.76 21.42 -15.86
CA PHE A 153 -10.98 22.19 -15.65
C PHE A 153 -11.60 22.60 -16.99
N GLY A 154 -12.19 21.64 -17.70
CA GLY A 154 -13.00 21.84 -18.88
C GLY A 154 -14.42 22.10 -18.43
N SER A 155 -14.76 23.36 -18.19
CA SER A 155 -16.13 23.85 -18.02
C SER A 155 -17.04 23.32 -19.13
N LYS A 156 -17.68 22.18 -18.91
CA LYS A 156 -18.85 21.74 -19.65
C LYS A 156 -20.02 21.79 -18.68
N VAL A 157 -20.89 22.76 -18.92
CA VAL A 157 -22.22 22.87 -18.33
C VAL A 157 -23.04 21.62 -18.71
N VAL A 158 -22.89 20.55 -17.94
CA VAL A 158 -23.72 19.35 -18.08
C VAL A 158 -24.80 19.42 -17.00
N ALA A 159 -26.03 19.61 -17.46
CA ALA A 159 -27.23 19.75 -16.66
C ALA A 159 -27.33 18.63 -15.62
N ALA A 160 -27.21 19.02 -14.34
CA ALA A 160 -27.35 18.09 -13.23
C ALA A 160 -28.75 17.46 -13.25
N PRO A 161 -28.87 16.14 -13.03
CA PRO A 161 -30.16 15.48 -12.96
C PRO A 161 -30.92 16.05 -11.76
N LEU A 162 -32.12 16.55 -12.01
CA LEU A 162 -33.10 17.17 -11.09
C LEU A 162 -33.46 16.32 -9.84
N ARG A 163 -32.81 15.17 -9.62
CA ARG A 163 -33.11 14.22 -8.55
C ARG A 163 -32.25 14.38 -7.29
N LEU A 164 -31.21 15.21 -7.31
CA LEU A 164 -30.45 15.56 -6.10
C LEU A 164 -31.00 16.79 -5.34
N LEU A 165 -31.86 17.59 -5.96
CA LEU A 165 -32.49 18.75 -5.32
C LEU A 165 -33.68 18.38 -4.41
N ALA A 166 -34.12 17.12 -4.42
CA ALA A 166 -35.17 16.64 -3.52
C ALA A 166 -34.71 16.45 -2.06
N PHE A 167 -33.40 16.42 -1.80
CA PHE A 167 -32.86 16.21 -0.45
C PHE A 167 -32.57 17.50 0.32
N LEU A 168 -32.67 18.67 -0.33
CA LEU A 168 -32.46 19.98 0.32
C LEU A 168 -33.76 20.71 0.69
N GLY A 169 -34.94 20.12 0.41
CA GLY A 169 -36.25 20.68 0.75
C GLY A 169 -36.92 20.10 2.01
N GLY A 170 -36.33 19.11 2.67
CA GLY A 170 -36.99 18.34 3.74
C GLY A 170 -36.75 18.79 5.18
N ALA A 171 -35.86 19.77 5.41
CA ALA A 171 -35.43 20.18 6.76
C ALA A 171 -36.06 21.50 7.26
N GLY A 172 -36.89 22.17 6.45
CA GLY A 172 -37.44 23.51 6.75
C GLY A 172 -38.89 23.56 7.26
N LEU A 173 -39.59 22.42 7.36
CA LEU A 173 -41.04 22.38 7.62
C LEU A 173 -41.45 21.77 8.97
N PHE A 174 -40.50 21.42 9.83
CA PHE A 174 -40.78 20.86 11.17
C PHE A 174 -40.57 21.85 12.34
N PHE A 175 -40.27 23.11 12.06
CA PHE A 175 -40.18 24.17 13.09
C PHE A 175 -41.39 25.15 13.08
N LEU A 176 -42.49 24.78 12.42
CA LEU A 176 -43.78 25.43 12.57
C LEU A 176 -44.63 24.65 13.59
N GLY A 177 -44.52 25.06 14.85
CA GLY A 177 -45.41 24.74 15.97
C GLY A 177 -45.41 25.96 16.89
N PRO A 178 -46.56 26.30 17.51
CA PRO A 178 -47.03 27.66 17.81
C PRO A 178 -46.14 28.53 18.69
#